data_AF-A0A4Y3VEB2-F1
#
_entry.id   AF-A0A4Y3VEB2-F1
#
_cell.length_a   1.000
_cell.length_b   1.000
_cell.length_c   1.000
_cell.angle_alpha   90.00
_cell.angle_beta   90.00
_cell.angle_gamma   90.00
#
_symmetry.space_group_name_H-M   'P 1'
#
loop_
_entity.id
_entity.type
_entity.pdbx_description
1 polymer ?
#
loop_
_entity_poly.entity_id
_entity_poly.type
_entity_poly.pdbx_seq_one_letter_code
_entity_poly.pdbx_strand_id
1 'polypeptide(L)'
;MERGPHNCPAQSPARLVAAVAVEKLLDRLPDVELAVPVDELAWRPGPFHRAPAALPVVFPPTVVTPSGTGDEPPVERTAPTPLPSAAPEARRERRGRAARLLAWWRGE
;
A
#
# COMPACT_ATOMS: atom_id res chain seq x y z
N MET A 1 -10.54 -13.01 10.37
CA MET A 1 -10.73 -11.84 9.48
C MET A 1 -12.21 -11.66 9.27
N GLU A 2 -12.75 -10.68 9.98
CA GLU A 2 -14.16 -10.34 10.07
C GLU A 2 -14.75 -10.08 8.68
N ARG A 3 -15.76 -10.88 8.33
CA ARG A 3 -16.66 -10.65 7.20
C ARG A 3 -17.83 -9.81 7.71
N GLY A 4 -17.64 -8.49 7.80
CA GLY A 4 -18.66 -7.58 8.31
C GLY A 4 -18.38 -6.10 7.99
N PRO A 5 -19.23 -5.18 8.48
CA PRO A 5 -19.12 -3.73 8.20
C PRO A 5 -17.81 -3.07 8.62
N HIS A 6 -17.02 -3.74 9.48
CA HIS A 6 -15.70 -3.31 9.93
C HIS A 6 -14.58 -4.16 9.32
N ASN A 7 -14.73 -4.57 8.05
CA ASN A 7 -13.62 -5.23 7.35
C ASN A 7 -12.45 -4.26 7.20
N CYS A 8 -11.24 -4.80 7.17
CA CYS A 8 -10.05 -4.01 6.90
C CYS A 8 -10.06 -3.57 5.42
N PRO A 9 -10.12 -2.26 5.11
CA PRO A 9 -10.16 -1.77 3.73
C PRO A 9 -8.88 -2.11 2.95
N ALA A 10 -7.79 -2.45 3.66
CA ALA A 10 -6.52 -2.84 3.10
C ALA A 10 -6.31 -4.37 3.02
N GLN A 11 -7.34 -5.20 3.24
CA GLN A 11 -7.18 -6.66 3.27
C GLN A 11 -6.59 -7.22 1.96
N SER A 12 -7.12 -6.80 0.81
CA SER A 12 -6.64 -7.25 -0.50
C SER A 12 -5.19 -6.85 -0.77
N PRO A 13 -4.79 -5.56 -0.68
CA PRO A 13 -3.39 -5.18 -0.89
C PRO A 13 -2.45 -5.78 0.17
N ALA A 14 -2.86 -5.88 1.43
CA ALA A 14 -2.04 -6.48 2.48
C ALA A 14 -1.76 -7.97 2.19
N ARG A 15 -2.79 -8.71 1.71
CA ARG A 15 -2.62 -10.12 1.33
C ARG A 15 -1.66 -10.27 0.15
N LEU A 16 -1.78 -9.40 -0.86
CA LEU A 16 -0.89 -9.42 -2.02
C LEU A 16 0.57 -9.16 -1.61
N VAL A 17 0.80 -8.11 -0.81
CA VAL A 17 2.14 -7.75 -0.32
C VAL A 17 2.74 -8.89 0.49
N ALA A 18 1.97 -9.47 1.43
CA ALA A 18 2.45 -10.56 2.27
C ALA A 18 2.81 -11.81 1.44
N ALA A 19 1.94 -12.21 0.50
CA ALA A 19 2.18 -13.38 -0.33
C ALA A 19 3.44 -13.21 -1.18
N VAL A 20 3.53 -12.11 -1.94
CA VAL A 20 4.69 -11.85 -2.81
C VAL A 20 5.98 -11.70 -2.01
N ALA A 21 5.94 -11.05 -0.85
CA ALA A 21 7.12 -10.91 0.01
C ALA A 21 7.64 -12.26 0.51
N VAL A 22 6.74 -13.15 0.95
CA VAL A 22 7.11 -14.50 1.41
C VAL A 22 7.61 -15.35 0.25
N GLU A 23 6.94 -15.33 -0.89
CA GLU A 23 7.38 -16.04 -2.11
C GLU A 23 8.78 -15.59 -2.51
N LYS A 24 9.02 -14.28 -2.62
CA LYS A 24 10.34 -13.75 -3.02
C LYS A 24 11.43 -13.99 -1.99
N LEU A 25 11.08 -13.99 -0.71
CA LEU A 25 12.03 -14.34 0.34
C LEU A 25 12.49 -15.79 0.15
N LEU A 26 11.56 -16.73 -0.01
CA LEU A 26 11.87 -18.16 -0.12
C LEU A 26 12.47 -18.53 -1.48
N ASP A 27 12.11 -17.84 -2.57
CA ASP A 27 12.76 -17.98 -3.89
C ASP A 27 14.25 -17.63 -3.81
N ARG A 28 14.60 -16.61 -3.00
CA ARG A 28 15.96 -16.08 -2.92
C ARG A 28 16.79 -16.71 -1.81
N LEU A 29 16.15 -17.14 -0.73
CA LEU A 29 16.78 -17.73 0.45
C LEU A 29 16.03 -19.03 0.84
N PRO A 30 16.19 -20.11 0.04
CA PRO A 30 15.43 -21.35 0.26
C PRO A 30 15.82 -22.06 1.55
N ASP A 31 17.08 -21.93 1.97
CA ASP A 31 17.65 -22.59 3.15
C ASP A 31 17.79 -21.62 4.34
N VAL A 32 16.80 -20.74 4.54
CA VAL A 32 16.78 -19.80 5.67
C VAL A 32 16.30 -20.49 6.95
N GLU A 33 17.08 -20.35 8.02
CA GLU A 33 16.78 -20.90 9.34
C GLU A 33 16.84 -19.82 10.41
N LEU A 34 16.14 -20.03 11.54
CA LEU A 34 16.25 -19.13 12.69
C LEU A 34 17.65 -19.24 13.32
N ALA A 35 18.28 -18.10 13.59
CA ALA A 35 19.58 -18.06 14.24
C ALA A 35 19.52 -18.33 15.75
N VAL A 36 18.31 -18.36 16.32
CA VAL A 36 18.02 -18.57 17.74
C VAL A 36 16.80 -19.48 17.90
N PRO A 37 16.65 -20.19 19.05
CA PRO A 37 15.42 -20.90 19.38
C PRO A 37 14.18 -20.01 19.34
N VAL A 38 13.02 -20.57 18.98
CA VAL A 38 11.75 -19.82 18.82
C VAL A 38 11.32 -19.14 20.12
N ASP A 39 11.58 -19.78 21.25
CA ASP A 39 11.26 -19.30 22.59
C ASP A 39 12.13 -18.11 23.04
N GLU A 40 13.26 -17.86 22.38
CA GLU A 40 14.12 -16.70 22.62
C GLU A 40 13.71 -15.46 21.81
N LEU A 41 12.72 -15.57 20.90
CA LEU A 41 12.25 -14.44 20.11
C LEU A 41 11.51 -13.42 20.99
N ALA A 42 12.09 -12.22 21.09
CA ALA A 42 11.44 -11.08 21.73
C ALA A 42 10.23 -10.62 20.90
N TRP A 43 9.09 -10.41 21.56
CA TRP A 43 7.85 -9.92 20.92
C TRP A 43 7.74 -8.40 21.01
N ARG A 44 7.18 -7.77 19.98
CA ARG A 44 6.85 -6.35 20.03
C ARG A 44 5.79 -6.11 21.11
N PRO A 45 5.97 -5.09 21.98
CA PRO A 45 4.94 -4.73 22.94
C PRO A 45 3.75 -4.09 22.22
N GLY A 46 2.53 -4.43 22.65
CA GLY A 46 1.31 -3.74 22.22
C GLY A 46 0.13 -4.68 21.97
N PRO A 47 -1.11 -4.17 22.05
CA PRO A 47 -2.32 -4.99 21.95
C PRO A 47 -2.78 -5.29 20.52
N PHE A 48 -2.22 -4.60 19.51
CA PHE A 48 -2.77 -4.64 18.14
C PHE A 48 -2.11 -5.68 17.24
N HIS A 49 -0.78 -5.82 17.31
CA HIS A 49 -0.02 -6.68 16.40
C HIS A 49 0.85 -7.63 17.20
N ARG A 50 0.70 -8.93 16.95
CA ARG A 50 1.62 -9.97 17.44
C ARG A 50 2.68 -10.22 16.38
N ALA A 51 3.87 -9.68 16.60
CA ALA A 51 5.02 -9.87 15.72
C ALA A 51 6.32 -9.88 16.54
N PRO A 52 7.35 -10.64 16.12
CA PRO A 52 8.65 -10.58 16.75
C PRO A 52 9.27 -9.18 16.55
N ALA A 53 10.03 -8.71 17.54
CA ALA A 53 10.74 -7.43 17.48
C ALA A 53 11.89 -7.49 16.46
N ALA A 54 12.51 -8.66 16.33
CA ALA A 54 13.47 -9.00 15.29
C ALA A 54 13.30 -10.48 14.92
N LEU A 55 13.66 -10.84 13.69
CA LEU A 55 13.70 -12.23 13.22
C LEU A 55 15.15 -12.57 12.83
N PRO A 56 15.99 -13.00 13.80
CA PRO A 56 17.37 -13.38 13.50
C PRO A 56 17.37 -14.64 12.65
N VAL A 57 18.04 -14.59 11.49
CA VAL A 57 18.13 -15.73 10.57
C VAL A 57 19.56 -15.97 10.12
N VAL A 58 19.85 -17.23 9.81
CA VAL A 58 21.06 -17.67 9.11
C VAL A 58 20.65 -18.30 7.78
N PHE A 59 21.49 -18.14 6.77
CA PHE A 59 21.32 -18.77 5.47
C PHE A 59 22.70 -18.95 4.82
N PRO A 60 22.91 -20.02 4.04
CA PRO A 60 24.15 -20.19 3.29
C PRO A 60 24.28 -19.08 2.24
N PRO A 61 25.51 -18.66 1.87
CA PRO A 61 25.71 -17.67 0.82
C PRO A 61 25.03 -18.10 -0.48
N THR A 62 23.98 -17.39 -0.87
CA THR A 62 23.29 -17.64 -2.14
C THR A 62 23.93 -16.82 -3.24
N VAL A 63 24.35 -17.47 -4.31
CA VAL A 63 24.80 -16.77 -5.52
C VAL A 63 23.58 -16.11 -6.15
N VAL A 64 23.45 -14.80 -5.97
CA VAL A 64 22.43 -14.04 -6.70
C VAL A 64 22.90 -13.93 -8.13
N THR A 65 22.47 -14.84 -9.00
CA THR A 65 22.50 -14.57 -10.43
C THR A 65 21.58 -13.38 -10.64
N PRO A 66 22.06 -12.22 -11.10
CA PRO A 66 21.17 -11.14 -11.48
C PRO A 66 20.30 -11.70 -12.60
N SER A 67 19.09 -12.12 -12.25
CA SER A 67 18.00 -12.29 -13.19
C SER A 67 17.93 -10.93 -13.83
N GLY A 68 18.41 -10.84 -15.08
CA GLY A 68 18.69 -9.57 -15.74
C GLY A 68 17.58 -8.60 -15.42
N THR A 69 17.95 -7.37 -15.05
CA THR A 69 17.08 -6.19 -15.07
C THR A 69 15.99 -6.48 -16.06
N GLY A 70 14.76 -6.70 -15.58
CA GLY A 70 13.68 -7.10 -16.44
C GLY A 70 13.77 -6.20 -17.66
N ASP A 71 13.94 -6.79 -18.83
CA ASP A 71 13.63 -6.14 -20.09
C ASP A 71 12.10 -5.98 -20.14
N GLU A 72 11.57 -5.29 -19.13
CA GLU A 72 10.44 -4.43 -19.31
C GLU A 72 11.09 -3.21 -19.96
N PRO A 73 10.73 -2.86 -21.21
CA PRO A 73 11.04 -1.51 -21.68
C PRO A 73 10.53 -0.55 -20.60
N PRO A 74 11.17 0.61 -20.39
CA PRO A 74 10.61 1.61 -19.50
C PRO A 74 9.15 1.75 -19.90
N VAL A 75 8.21 1.40 -19.01
CA VAL A 75 6.82 1.82 -19.16
C VAL A 75 6.92 3.32 -19.16
N GLU A 76 7.02 3.87 -20.37
CA GLU A 76 6.98 5.29 -20.61
C GLU A 76 5.69 5.69 -19.93
N ARG A 77 5.82 6.41 -18.80
CA ARG A 77 4.69 7.05 -18.16
C ARG A 77 4.17 8.03 -19.18
N THR A 78 3.32 7.54 -20.08
CA THR A 78 2.49 8.39 -20.89
C THR A 78 1.71 9.17 -19.87
N ALA A 79 2.00 10.46 -19.78
CA ALA A 79 1.19 11.37 -18.98
C ALA A 79 -0.27 11.05 -19.30
N PRO A 80 -1.18 11.01 -18.29
CA PRO A 80 -2.57 10.75 -18.56
C PRO A 80 -3.00 11.69 -19.69
N THR A 81 -3.52 11.12 -20.79
CA THR A 81 -4.14 11.90 -21.85
C THR A 81 -5.07 12.89 -21.16
N PRO A 82 -4.90 14.22 -21.34
CA PRO A 82 -5.82 15.15 -20.73
C PRO A 82 -7.21 14.79 -21.26
N LEU A 83 -8.08 14.34 -20.36
CA LEU A 83 -9.50 14.21 -20.62
C LEU A 83 -9.96 15.54 -21.25
N PRO A 84 -10.86 15.52 -22.25
CA PRO A 84 -11.41 16.75 -22.77
C PRO A 84 -11.94 17.57 -21.59
N SER A 85 -11.34 18.74 -21.38
CA SER A 85 -11.73 19.68 -20.34
C SER A 85 -13.20 20.01 -20.59
N ALA A 86 -14.09 19.38 -19.81
CA ALA A 86 -15.48 19.79 -19.74
C ALA A 86 -15.49 21.29 -19.40
N ALA A 87 -15.92 22.09 -20.37
CA ALA A 87 -16.08 23.51 -20.26
C ALA A 87 -17.29 23.84 -19.33
N PRO A 88 -17.62 25.11 -19.09
CA PRO A 88 -17.63 25.73 -17.77
C PRO A 88 -19.03 25.74 -17.12
N GLU A 89 -19.54 24.59 -16.65
CA GLU A 89 -20.84 24.57 -15.96
C GLU A 89 -20.70 24.83 -14.44
N ALA A 90 -19.65 24.31 -13.81
CA ALA A 90 -19.42 24.42 -12.36
C ALA A 90 -19.17 25.86 -11.86
N ARG A 91 -18.70 26.77 -12.73
CA ARG A 91 -18.40 28.18 -12.37
C ARG A 91 -19.66 29.04 -12.24
N ARG A 92 -20.75 28.71 -12.95
CA ARG A 92 -22.02 29.46 -12.90
C ARG A 92 -22.80 29.15 -11.62
N GLU A 93 -22.76 27.89 -11.20
CA GLU A 93 -23.47 27.38 -10.02
C GLU A 93 -22.89 27.93 -8.70
N ARG A 94 -21.56 28.03 -8.59
CA ARG A 94 -20.91 28.64 -7.42
C ARG A 94 -21.28 30.12 -7.23
N ARG A 95 -21.51 30.85 -8.32
CA ARG A 95 -21.89 32.28 -8.28
C ARG A 95 -23.33 32.49 -7.80
N GLY A 96 -24.25 31.59 -8.17
CA GLY A 96 -25.64 31.62 -7.69
C GLY A 96 -25.78 31.27 -6.20
N ARG A 97 -24.97 30.32 -5.70
CA ARG A 97 -24.94 29.95 -4.27
C ARG A 97 -24.35 31.05 -3.40
N ALA A 98 -23.29 31.72 -3.87
CA ALA A 98 -22.70 32.88 -3.20
C ALA A 98 -23.64 34.10 -3.19
N ALA A 99 -24.40 34.34 -4.27
CA ALA A 99 -25.40 35.41 -4.32
C ALA A 99 -26.57 35.16 -3.36
N ARG A 100 -27.03 33.90 -3.24
CA ARG A 100 -28.06 33.49 -2.26
C ARG A 100 -27.60 33.63 -0.81
N LEU A 101 -26.34 33.28 -0.52
CA LEU A 101 -25.74 33.49 0.81
C LEU A 101 -25.57 34.99 1.14
N LEU A 102 -25.17 35.81 0.17
CA LEU A 102 -25.03 37.27 0.36
C LEU A 102 -26.36 38.00 0.50
N ALA A 103 -27.45 37.49 -0.09
CA ALA A 103 -28.81 38.02 0.12
C ALA A 103 -29.32 37.71 1.53
N TRP A 104 -29.16 36.46 1.99
CA TRP A 104 -29.48 36.05 3.37
C TRP A 104 -28.72 36.88 4.42
N TRP A 105 -27.45 37.22 4.16
CA TRP A 105 -26.63 38.01 5.07
C TRP A 105 -27.01 39.50 5.14
N ARG A 106 -27.76 40.03 4.16
CA ARG A 106 -28.21 41.44 4.13
C ARG A 106 -29.66 41.64 4.59
N GLY A 107 -30.36 40.56 4.97
CA GLY A 107 -31.63 40.64 5.69
C GLY A 107 -32.84 41.09 4.86
N GLU A 108 -32.90 40.74 3.57
CA GLU A 108 -34.13 40.82 2.76
C GLU A 108 -34.89 39.47 2.76
#